data_AF-A0A5E4NIC6-F1
#
_entry.id   AF-A0A5E4NIC6-F1
#
_cell.length_a   1.000
_cell.length_b   1.000
_cell.length_c   1.000
_cell.angle_alpha   90.00
_cell.angle_beta   90.00
_cell.angle_gamma   90.00
#
_symmetry.space_group_name_H-M   'P 1'
#
loop_
_entity.id
_entity.type
_entity.pdbx_description
1 polymer ?
#
loop_
_entity_poly.entity_id
_entity_poly.type
_entity_poly.pdbx_seq_one_letter_code
_entity_poly.pdbx_strand_id
1 'polypeptide(L)'
;MDYNKRKALVDICDQRSSHHSTLRKSMKWYRKVAIEIILSISVLNAMCLYNNVNKTKFVITEFKDILVKDMCGDYEETDKEEVEHKLSKSGKRTRCVKCYDEIAQRRRKYAQ
;
A
#
# COMPACT_ATOMS: atom_id res chain seq x y z
N MET A 1 -6.60 2.92 39.90
CA MET A 1 -5.57 3.31 38.90
C MET A 1 -5.67 2.56 37.56
N ASP A 2 -6.41 1.45 37.45
CA ASP A 2 -6.50 0.67 36.18
C ASP A 2 -7.41 1.25 35.09
N TYR A 3 -8.35 2.13 35.44
CA TYR A 3 -9.28 2.73 34.46
C TYR A 3 -8.53 3.54 33.39
N ASN A 4 -7.60 4.41 33.82
CA ASN A 4 -6.83 5.26 32.92
C ASN A 4 -5.89 4.46 32.01
N LYS A 5 -5.33 3.34 32.51
CA LYS A 5 -4.50 2.44 31.69
C LYS A 5 -5.29 1.78 30.57
N ARG A 6 -6.50 1.29 30.86
CA ARG A 6 -7.34 0.63 29.85
C ARG A 6 -7.94 1.61 28.84
N LYS A 7 -8.31 2.82 29.27
CA LYS A 7 -8.81 3.87 28.37
C LYS A 7 -7.77 4.27 27.32
N ALA A 8 -6.52 4.45 27.73
CA ALA A 8 -5.43 4.86 26.84
C ALA A 8 -5.12 3.88 25.71
N LEU A 9 -5.47 2.59 25.85
CA LEU A 9 -5.17 1.58 24.83
C LEU A 9 -5.90 1.85 23.51
N VAL A 10 -7.15 2.33 23.58
CA VAL A 10 -7.93 2.69 22.38
C VAL A 10 -7.27 3.85 21.65
N ASP A 11 -6.90 4.90 22.39
CA ASP A 11 -6.24 6.09 21.85
C ASP A 11 -4.88 5.73 21.21
N ILE A 12 -4.09 4.87 21.86
CA ILE A 12 -2.79 4.41 21.34
C ILE A 12 -2.97 3.61 20.05
N CYS A 13 -3.99 2.74 19.98
CA CYS A 13 -4.29 1.99 18.77
C CYS A 13 -4.72 2.90 17.61
N ASP A 14 -5.57 3.89 17.88
CA ASP A 14 -6.02 4.86 16.88
C ASP A 14 -4.86 5.74 16.37
N GLN A 15 -3.98 6.18 17.29
CA GLN A 15 -2.77 6.91 16.96
C GLN A 15 -1.81 6.09 16.08
N ARG A 16 -1.63 4.80 16.38
CA ARG A 16 -0.78 3.90 15.58
C ARG A 16 -1.36 3.66 14.18
N SER A 17 -2.69 3.54 14.10
CA SER A 17 -3.40 3.38 12.83
C SER A 17 -3.25 4.61 11.94
N SER A 18 -3.39 5.81 12.50
CA SER A 18 -3.24 7.06 11.75
C SER A 18 -1.82 7.32 11.25
N HIS A 19 -0.78 6.97 12.02
CA HIS A 19 0.61 7.18 11.60
C HIS A 19 1.09 6.27 10.47
N HIS A 20 0.48 5.08 10.29
CA HIS A 20 0.88 4.11 9.26
C HIS A 20 -0.28 3.69 8.35
N SER A 21 -1.24 4.59 8.10
CA SER A 21 -2.41 4.25 7.30
C SER A 21 -2.03 3.95 5.84
N THR A 22 -2.54 2.82 5.35
CA THR A 22 -2.38 2.38 3.96
C THR A 22 -3.46 2.95 3.03
N LEU A 23 -4.34 3.80 3.58
CA LEU A 23 -5.49 4.36 2.88
C LEU A 23 -5.11 5.43 1.86
N ARG A 24 -5.69 5.34 0.66
CA ARG A 24 -5.57 6.35 -0.40
C ARG A 24 -6.85 7.18 -0.52
N LYS A 25 -6.71 8.49 -0.86
CA LYS A 25 -7.84 9.44 -0.91
C LYS A 25 -8.99 9.01 -1.84
N SER A 26 -8.70 8.34 -2.96
CA SER A 26 -9.66 8.00 -4.02
C SER A 26 -10.39 6.65 -3.87
N MET A 27 -10.36 6.01 -2.70
CA MET A 27 -10.95 4.67 -2.50
C MET A 27 -12.40 4.72 -2.02
N LYS A 28 -13.24 3.77 -2.49
CA LYS A 28 -14.60 3.54 -1.95
C LYS A 28 -14.52 3.09 -0.48
N TRP A 29 -15.46 3.56 0.35
CA TRP A 29 -15.41 3.37 1.82
C TRP A 29 -15.20 1.92 2.25
N TYR A 30 -15.88 0.96 1.64
CA TYR A 30 -15.79 -0.45 2.02
C TYR A 30 -14.41 -1.05 1.70
N ARG A 31 -13.73 -0.55 0.65
CA ARG A 31 -12.36 -0.97 0.33
C ARG A 31 -11.37 -0.45 1.36
N LYS A 32 -11.61 0.75 1.90
CA LYS A 32 -10.79 1.31 2.98
C LYS A 32 -10.86 0.42 4.22
N VAL A 33 -12.07 0.00 4.59
CA VAL A 33 -12.29 -0.92 5.73
C VAL A 33 -11.56 -2.25 5.52
N ALA A 34 -11.74 -2.89 4.36
CA ALA A 34 -11.08 -4.16 4.08
C ALA A 34 -9.54 -4.05 4.15
N ILE A 35 -8.97 -2.98 3.59
CA ILE A 35 -7.53 -2.75 3.59
C ILE A 35 -6.98 -2.56 5.02
N GLU A 36 -7.65 -1.77 5.85
CA GLU A 36 -7.23 -1.58 7.25
C GLU A 36 -7.32 -2.89 8.05
N ILE A 37 -8.37 -3.69 7.84
CA ILE A 37 -8.50 -5.01 8.50
C ILE A 37 -7.35 -5.95 8.10
N ILE A 38 -7.04 -6.02 6.81
CA ILE A 38 -6.03 -6.95 6.29
C ILE A 38 -4.61 -6.46 6.61
N LEU A 39 -4.27 -5.22 6.28
CA LEU A 39 -2.88 -4.72 6.33
C LEU A 39 -2.48 -4.11 7.67
N SER A 40 -3.45 -3.65 8.49
CA SER A 40 -3.16 -3.08 9.80
C SER A 40 -3.43 -4.10 10.90
N ILE A 41 -4.69 -4.56 11.03
CA ILE A 41 -5.10 -5.41 12.16
C ILE A 41 -4.50 -6.81 12.06
N SER A 42 -4.64 -7.47 10.91
CA SER A 42 -4.18 -8.87 10.75
C SER A 42 -2.66 -8.97 10.84
N VAL A 43 -1.93 -8.03 10.25
CA VAL A 43 -0.46 -7.96 10.33
C VAL A 43 0.03 -7.72 11.76
N LEU A 44 -0.62 -6.81 12.51
CA LEU A 44 -0.31 -6.59 13.93
C LEU A 44 -0.52 -7.84 14.77
N ASN A 45 -1.64 -8.54 14.57
CA ASN A 45 -1.93 -9.78 15.28
C ASN A 45 -0.93 -10.88 14.94
N ALA A 46 -0.58 -11.03 13.66
CA ALA A 46 0.44 -11.97 13.21
C ALA A 46 1.81 -11.68 13.83
N MET A 47 2.23 -10.40 13.86
CA MET A 47 3.48 -9.98 14.50
C MET A 47 3.48 -10.30 16.00
N CYS A 48 2.39 -9.99 16.71
CA CYS A 48 2.26 -10.30 18.13
C CYS A 48 2.36 -11.81 18.40
N LEU A 49 1.69 -12.63 17.60
CA LEU A 49 1.76 -14.08 17.69
C LEU A 49 3.18 -14.58 17.41
N TYR A 50 3.80 -14.10 16.32
CA TYR A 50 5.15 -14.47 15.93
C TYR A 50 6.17 -14.14 17.02
N ASN A 51 6.11 -12.92 17.58
CA ASN A 51 6.97 -12.51 18.68
C ASN A 51 6.77 -13.37 19.93
N ASN A 52 5.53 -13.76 20.24
CA ASN A 52 5.26 -14.59 21.40
C ASN A 52 5.79 -16.02 21.25
N VAL A 53 5.59 -16.63 20.08
CA VAL A 53 6.04 -17.99 19.78
C VAL A 53 7.56 -18.08 19.66
N ASN A 54 8.17 -17.19 18.87
CA ASN A 54 9.61 -17.23 18.58
C ASN A 54 10.47 -16.46 19.60
N LYS A 55 9.84 -15.85 20.62
CA LYS A 55 10.51 -14.98 21.62
C LYS A 55 11.33 -13.85 20.98
N THR A 56 10.90 -13.38 19.81
CA THR A 56 11.47 -12.22 19.11
C THR A 56 10.78 -10.92 19.55
N LYS A 57 11.37 -9.79 19.20
CA LYS A 57 10.85 -8.45 19.52
C LYS A 57 10.81 -7.56 18.28
N PHE A 58 10.17 -8.03 17.22
CA PHE A 58 9.98 -7.21 16.02
C PHE A 58 9.07 -6.01 16.30
N VAL A 59 9.46 -4.86 15.76
CA VAL A 59 8.60 -3.68 15.63
C VAL A 59 7.77 -3.81 14.35
N ILE A 60 6.58 -3.18 14.32
CA ILE A 60 5.62 -3.31 13.20
C ILE A 60 6.22 -2.96 11.84
N THR A 61 7.14 -1.99 11.77
CA THR A 61 7.80 -1.58 10.54
C THR A 61 8.72 -2.68 10.01
N GLU A 62 9.56 -3.24 10.88
CA GLU A 62 10.48 -4.34 10.54
C GLU A 62 9.71 -5.58 10.07
N PHE A 63 8.63 -5.92 10.78
CA PHE A 63 7.78 -7.05 10.42
C PHE A 63 7.11 -6.84 9.05
N LYS A 64 6.65 -5.62 8.76
CA LYS A 64 6.10 -5.27 7.44
C LYS A 64 7.16 -5.35 6.35
N ASP A 65 8.38 -4.90 6.58
CA ASP A 65 9.45 -4.95 5.59
C ASP A 65 9.83 -6.39 5.23
N ILE A 66 9.92 -7.26 6.23
CA ILE A 66 10.14 -8.71 6.02
C ILE A 66 8.99 -9.30 5.21
N LEU A 67 7.75 -8.98 5.58
CA LEU A 67 6.56 -9.47 4.88
C LEU A 67 6.52 -9.00 3.41
N VAL A 68 6.89 -7.75 3.14
CA VAL A 68 6.94 -7.21 1.78
C VAL A 68 8.02 -7.93 0.97
N LYS A 69 9.22 -8.13 1.52
CA LYS A 69 10.29 -8.87 0.84
C LYS A 69 9.89 -10.31 0.54
N ASP A 70 9.25 -10.98 1.49
CA ASP A 70 8.78 -12.36 1.34
C ASP A 70 7.67 -12.49 0.28
N MET A 71 6.66 -11.61 0.33
CA MET A 71 5.50 -11.69 -0.56
C MET A 71 5.77 -11.14 -1.97
N CYS A 72 6.63 -10.14 -2.11
CA CYS A 72 6.90 -9.49 -3.40
C CYS A 72 8.19 -9.96 -4.05
N GLY A 73 9.01 -10.75 -3.34
CA GLY A 73 10.34 -11.15 -3.79
C GLY A 73 11.34 -9.99 -3.77
N ASP A 74 12.56 -10.25 -4.24
CA ASP A 74 13.52 -9.20 -4.50
C ASP A 74 12.98 -8.29 -5.61
N TYR A 75 12.81 -7.01 -5.28
CA TYR A 75 12.51 -6.00 -6.28
C TYR A 75 13.76 -5.84 -7.14
N GLU A 76 13.81 -6.54 -8.27
CA GLU A 76 14.69 -6.15 -9.35
C GLU A 76 14.19 -4.79 -9.83
N GLU A 77 14.98 -3.74 -9.58
CA GLU A 77 14.86 -2.49 -10.33
C GLU A 77 15.00 -2.87 -11.79
N THR A 78 13.88 -3.08 -12.47
CA THR A 78 13.90 -3.07 -13.93
C THR A 78 14.44 -1.70 -14.28
N ASP A 79 15.60 -1.65 -14.92
CA ASP A 79 16.10 -0.49 -15.65
C ASP A 79 15.05 -0.12 -16.70
N LYS A 80 13.96 0.51 -16.25
CA LYS A 80 13.02 1.15 -17.13
C LYS A 80 13.79 2.35 -17.60
N GLU A 81 14.26 2.27 -18.85
CA GLU A 81 14.76 3.44 -19.57
C GLU A 81 13.89 4.63 -19.19
N GLU A 82 14.49 5.72 -18.73
CA GLU A 82 13.75 6.93 -18.40
C GLU A 82 13.03 7.42 -19.67
N VAL A 83 11.79 7.00 -19.83
CA VAL A 83 10.98 7.42 -20.95
C VAL A 83 10.59 8.87 -20.70
N GLU A 84 11.21 9.79 -21.44
CA GLU A 84 10.81 11.20 -21.40
C GLU A 84 9.34 11.34 -21.83
N HIS A 85 8.44 11.52 -20.86
CA HIS A 85 7.00 11.64 -21.09
C HIS A 85 6.62 13.09 -21.45
N LYS A 86 6.71 13.45 -22.73
CA LYS A 86 6.22 14.75 -23.22
C LYS A 86 4.69 14.78 -23.26
N LEU A 87 4.10 15.72 -22.52
CA LEU A 87 2.67 16.01 -22.56
C LEU A 87 2.37 16.95 -23.74
N SER A 88 1.44 16.56 -24.62
CA SER A 88 0.89 17.46 -25.64
C SER A 88 -0.55 17.86 -25.30
N LYS A 89 -0.96 19.05 -25.74
CA LYS A 89 -2.35 19.50 -25.64
C LYS A 89 -3.14 18.88 -26.78
N SER A 90 -4.16 18.08 -26.44
CA SER A 90 -5.11 17.54 -27.41
C SER A 90 -6.53 17.94 -26.97
N GLY A 91 -7.03 19.03 -27.55
CA GLY A 91 -8.31 19.63 -27.15
C GLY A 91 -8.30 20.11 -25.69
N LYS A 92 -9.34 19.74 -24.92
CA LYS A 92 -9.53 20.17 -23.52
C LYS A 92 -8.65 19.42 -22.49
N ARG A 93 -7.84 18.44 -22.89
CA ARG A 93 -7.03 17.63 -21.96
C ARG A 93 -5.57 17.51 -22.45
N THR A 94 -4.65 17.62 -21.51
CA THR A 94 -3.24 17.27 -21.72
C THR A 94 -3.06 15.77 -21.62
N ARG A 95 -2.25 15.19 -22.51
CA ARG A 95 -1.93 13.76 -22.47
C ARG A 95 -0.52 13.48 -22.97
N CYS A 96 0.09 12.41 -22.45
CA CYS A 96 1.36 11.93 -22.97
C CYS A 96 1.15 11.32 -24.35
N VAL A 97 1.99 11.71 -25.32
CA VAL A 97 1.92 11.23 -26.70
C VAL A 97 2.23 9.73 -26.76
N LYS A 98 3.35 9.29 -26.17
CA LYS A 98 3.75 7.88 -26.11
C LYS A 98 2.69 6.99 -25.48
N CYS A 99 2.16 7.37 -24.31
CA CYS A 99 1.12 6.57 -23.64
C CYS A 99 -0.21 6.59 -24.42
N TYR A 100 -0.52 7.64 -25.19
CA TYR A 100 -1.66 7.59 -26.11
C TYR A 100 -1.45 6.45 -27.09
N ASP A 101 -0.33 6.48 -27.80
CA ASP A 101 -0.08 5.58 -28.93
C ASP A 101 -0.08 4.12 -28.49
N GLU A 102 0.53 3.81 -27.34
CA GLU A 102 0.48 2.46 -26.76
C GLU A 102 -0.96 2.01 -26.46
N ILE A 103 -1.76 2.88 -25.83
CA ILE A 103 -3.17 2.57 -25.53
C ILE A 103 -3.97 2.39 -26.83
N ALA A 104 -3.71 3.23 -27.84
CA ALA A 104 -4.38 3.15 -29.14
C ALA A 104 -4.01 1.85 -29.89
N GLN A 105 -2.74 1.47 -29.90
CA GLN A 105 -2.27 0.22 -30.49
C GLN A 105 -2.86 -0.99 -29.76
N ARG A 106 -2.87 -1.00 -28.43
CA ARG A 106 -3.53 -2.05 -27.63
C ARG A 106 -5.00 -2.18 -28.02
N ARG A 107 -5.73 -1.05 -28.09
CA ARG A 107 -7.15 -1.05 -28.48
C ARG A 107 -7.39 -1.58 -29.90
N ARG A 108 -6.52 -1.25 -30.87
CA ARG A 108 -6.61 -1.76 -32.24
C ARG A 108 -6.43 -3.28 -32.31
N LYS A 109 -5.51 -3.85 -31.52
CA LYS A 109 -5.29 -5.31 -31.45
C LYS A 109 -6.50 -6.10 -30.96
N TYR A 110 -7.34 -5.51 -30.09
CA TYR A 110 -8.57 -6.16 -29.60
C TYR A 110 -9.77 -5.96 -30.55
N ALA A 111 -9.62 -5.18 -31.61
CA ALA A 111 -10.67 -4.89 -32.59
C ALA A 111 -10.48 -5.63 -33.93
N GLN A 112 -9.41 -6.41 -34.07
CA GLN A 112 -9.19 -7.40 -35.13
C GLN A 112 -9.52 -8.79 -34.61
#